data_AF-A0A1F6X616-F1
#
_entry.id   AF-A0A1F6X616-F1
#
_cell.length_a   1.000
_cell.length_b   1.000
_cell.length_c   1.000
_cell.angle_alpha   90.00
_cell.angle_beta   90.00
_cell.angle_gamma   90.00
#
_symmetry.space_group_name_H-M   'P 1'
#
loop_
_entity.id
_entity.type
_entity.pdbx_description
1 polymer ?
#
loop_
_entity_poly.entity_id
_entity_poly.type
_entity_poly.pdbx_seq_one_letter_code
_entity_poly.pdbx_strand_id
1 'polypeptide(L)'
;KGFKWWDKIQKTTAKETLKPEEIPESINDVSDNILNEILACVECGRNYKIVKNELNFYKKHLIPIPHKCFYCRNSERLKLENPFKLWHRQCMCEKTNHIHDTRCKVEFETSYAPERPETVYCESCYNKEVY
;
A
#
# COMPACT_ATOMS: atom_id res chain seq x y z
N LYS A 1 17.06 -1.01 25.91
CA LYS A 1 15.79 -0.62 26.57
C LYS A 1 15.02 0.27 25.59
N GLY A 2 13.82 -0.14 25.16
CA GLY A 2 13.06 0.48 24.06
C GLY A 2 12.42 1.84 24.40
N PHE A 3 12.16 2.63 23.36
CA PHE A 3 11.59 3.97 23.45
C PHE A 3 10.08 3.94 23.69
N LYS A 4 9.65 4.04 24.96
CA LYS A 4 8.23 4.00 25.38
C LYS A 4 7.30 5.05 24.73
N TRP A 5 7.86 6.11 24.15
CA TRP A 5 7.08 7.14 23.46
C TRP A 5 6.53 6.65 22.11
N TRP A 6 7.18 5.65 21.50
CA TRP A 6 6.75 5.07 20.22
C TRP A 6 5.51 4.17 20.38
N ASP A 7 5.38 3.50 21.52
CA ASP A 7 4.28 2.56 21.79
C ASP A 7 2.91 3.25 21.95
N LYS A 8 2.89 4.57 22.16
CA LYS A 8 1.67 5.37 22.34
C LYS A 8 1.53 6.41 21.23
N ILE A 9 1.19 5.94 20.03
CA ILE A 9 0.83 6.82 18.92
C ILE A 9 -0.33 7.71 19.35
N GLN A 10 -0.12 9.03 19.32
CA GLN A 10 -1.16 10.01 19.62
C GLN A 10 -2.28 9.86 18.59
N LYS A 11 -3.43 9.37 19.05
CA LYS A 11 -4.66 9.28 18.26
C LYS A 11 -5.81 9.88 19.06
N THR A 12 -6.59 10.71 18.40
CA THR A 12 -7.90 11.13 18.88
C THR A 12 -8.90 10.06 18.47
N THR A 13 -9.69 9.60 19.42
CA THR A 13 -10.75 8.59 19.22
C THR A 13 -12.04 9.05 19.93
N ALA A 14 -13.19 8.55 19.50
CA ALA A 14 -14.50 8.79 20.12
C ALA A 14 -14.97 10.27 20.11
N LYS A 15 -14.53 11.05 19.12
CA LYS A 15 -14.97 12.44 18.89
C LYS A 15 -15.61 12.63 17.51
N GLU A 16 -16.04 11.55 16.88
CA GLU A 16 -16.74 11.58 15.60
C GLU A 16 -18.12 12.18 15.75
N THR A 17 -18.49 12.98 14.75
CA THR A 17 -19.82 13.58 14.64
C THR A 17 -20.67 12.84 13.61
N LEU A 18 -20.03 12.15 12.66
CA LEU A 18 -20.66 11.38 11.60
C LEU A 18 -20.11 9.96 11.57
N LYS A 19 -21.00 8.96 11.54
CA LYS A 19 -20.59 7.56 11.51
C LYS A 19 -20.18 7.13 10.10
N PRO A 20 -19.24 6.17 9.96
CA PRO A 20 -18.82 5.69 8.64
C PRO A 20 -19.96 5.16 7.75
N GLU A 21 -21.03 4.64 8.36
CA GLU A 21 -22.22 4.11 7.70
C GLU A 21 -23.13 5.19 7.09
N GLU A 22 -23.03 6.43 7.60
CA GLU A 22 -23.84 7.57 7.13
C GLU A 22 -23.17 8.29 5.96
N ILE A 23 -21.94 7.91 5.60
CA ILE A 23 -21.22 8.47 4.46
C ILE A 23 -21.79 7.82 3.18
N PRO A 24 -22.35 8.59 2.23
CA PRO A 24 -22.80 8.06 0.95
C PRO A 24 -21.66 7.37 0.20
N GLU A 25 -21.95 6.24 -0.45
CA GLU A 25 -20.96 5.53 -1.26
C GLU A 25 -20.55 6.32 -2.52
N SER A 26 -21.45 7.15 -3.04
CA SER A 26 -21.24 7.98 -4.22
C SER A 26 -20.81 9.39 -3.83
N ILE A 27 -19.74 9.89 -4.44
CA ILE A 27 -19.22 11.24 -4.20
C ILE A 27 -20.19 12.35 -4.63
N ASN A 28 -21.10 12.06 -5.56
CA ASN A 28 -22.09 13.03 -6.04
C ASN A 28 -23.15 13.34 -4.99
N ASP A 29 -23.42 12.39 -4.09
CA ASP A 29 -24.40 12.54 -3.02
C ASP A 29 -23.80 13.20 -1.76
N VAL A 30 -22.49 13.49 -1.78
CA VAL A 30 -21.81 14.13 -0.68
C VAL A 30 -21.93 15.66 -0.75
N SER A 31 -22.62 16.20 0.24
CA SER A 31 -22.69 17.65 0.49
C SER A 31 -21.39 18.21 1.07
N ASP A 32 -21.17 19.52 0.90
CA ASP A 32 -20.00 20.22 1.45
C ASP A 32 -20.00 20.30 2.99
N ASN A 33 -21.12 19.92 3.64
CA ASN A 33 -21.21 19.86 5.11
C ASN A 33 -20.20 18.90 5.73
N ILE A 34 -19.73 17.90 4.98
CA ILE A 34 -18.68 16.97 5.43
C ILE A 34 -17.38 17.66 5.84
N LEU A 35 -17.14 18.90 5.37
CA LEU A 35 -16.00 19.72 5.78
C LEU A 35 -16.09 20.22 7.23
N ASN A 36 -17.25 20.12 7.89
CA ASN A 36 -17.42 20.47 9.30
C ASN A 36 -17.42 19.23 10.20
N GLU A 37 -17.67 18.06 9.62
CA GLU A 37 -17.77 16.79 10.35
C GLU A 37 -16.40 16.19 10.71
N ILE A 38 -16.40 15.38 11.75
CA ILE A 38 -15.27 14.56 12.19
C ILE A 38 -15.61 13.10 11.89
N LEU A 39 -14.82 12.48 11.03
CA LEU A 39 -14.99 11.09 10.60
C LEU A 39 -14.16 10.16 11.48
N ALA A 40 -14.58 8.90 11.60
CA ALA A 40 -13.84 7.84 12.29
C ALA A 40 -13.30 6.80 11.31
N CYS A 41 -12.03 6.41 11.46
CA CYS A 41 -11.43 5.35 10.64
C CYS A 41 -11.99 3.98 11.01
N VAL A 42 -12.48 3.22 10.02
CA VAL A 42 -13.04 1.87 10.23
C VAL A 42 -12.02 0.87 10.79
N GLU A 43 -10.73 1.03 10.47
CA GLU A 43 -9.68 0.07 10.87
C GLU A 43 -9.07 0.37 12.25
N CYS A 44 -8.78 1.64 12.55
CA CYS A 44 -8.02 2.02 13.76
C CYS A 44 -8.79 2.93 14.74
N GLY A 45 -10.02 3.33 14.40
CA GLY A 45 -10.88 4.22 15.19
C GLY A 45 -10.36 5.66 15.31
N ARG A 46 -9.27 6.02 14.61
CA ARG A 46 -8.70 7.36 14.64
C ARG A 46 -9.64 8.35 13.97
N ASN A 47 -9.92 9.46 14.63
CA ASN A 47 -10.66 10.56 14.04
C ASN A 47 -9.83 11.31 13.00
N TYR A 48 -10.44 11.67 11.87
CA TYR A 48 -9.85 12.47 10.81
C TYR A 48 -10.89 13.40 10.19
N LYS A 49 -10.41 14.38 9.43
CA LYS A 49 -11.23 15.40 8.79
C LYS A 49 -10.82 15.56 7.34
N ILE A 50 -11.79 15.79 6.46
CA ILE A 50 -11.56 16.09 5.05
C ILE A 50 -11.38 17.59 4.88
N VAL A 51 -10.34 17.99 4.13
CA VAL A 51 -10.08 19.38 3.78
C VAL A 51 -10.75 19.71 2.44
N LYS A 52 -11.11 20.98 2.22
CA LYS A 52 -11.75 21.46 0.97
C LYS A 52 -11.02 21.01 -0.30
N ASN A 53 -9.68 21.06 -0.30
CA ASN A 53 -8.87 20.63 -1.44
C ASN A 53 -8.99 19.12 -1.71
N GLU A 54 -9.08 18.31 -0.66
CA GLU A 54 -9.30 16.86 -0.80
C GLU A 54 -10.71 16.58 -1.33
N LEU A 55 -11.73 17.26 -0.81
CA LEU A 55 -13.11 17.11 -1.31
C LEU A 55 -13.22 17.49 -2.79
N ASN A 56 -12.59 18.60 -3.21
CA ASN A 56 -12.54 19.01 -4.61
C ASN A 56 -11.83 17.97 -5.48
N PHE A 57 -10.74 17.37 -5.00
CA PHE A 57 -10.04 16.30 -5.70
C PHE A 57 -10.94 15.08 -5.88
N TYR A 58 -11.61 14.62 -4.82
CA TYR A 58 -12.52 13.48 -4.88
C TYR A 58 -13.68 13.73 -5.86
N LYS A 59 -14.31 14.91 -5.80
CA LYS A 59 -15.38 15.31 -6.73
C LYS A 59 -14.89 15.35 -8.19
N LYS A 60 -13.75 15.97 -8.45
CA LYS A 60 -13.19 16.11 -9.81
C LYS A 60 -12.87 14.75 -10.46
N HIS A 61 -12.42 13.80 -9.66
CA HIS A 61 -12.03 12.47 -10.14
C HIS A 61 -13.11 11.39 -9.97
N LEU A 62 -14.31 11.77 -9.51
CA LEU A 62 -15.41 10.85 -9.23
C LEU A 62 -15.01 9.71 -8.27
N ILE A 63 -14.17 10.04 -7.27
CA ILE A 63 -13.66 9.09 -6.29
C ILE A 63 -14.48 9.22 -5.00
N PRO A 64 -14.96 8.11 -4.41
CA PRO A 64 -15.67 8.14 -3.14
C PRO A 64 -14.76 8.61 -1.99
N ILE A 65 -15.38 9.16 -0.94
CA ILE A 65 -14.63 9.61 0.23
C ILE A 65 -14.05 8.39 0.96
N PRO A 66 -12.78 8.46 1.39
CA PRO A 66 -12.16 7.34 2.10
C PRO A 66 -12.82 7.11 3.46
N HIS A 67 -13.15 5.85 3.78
CA HIS A 67 -13.55 5.39 5.13
C HIS A 67 -12.36 5.09 6.05
N LYS A 68 -11.13 5.08 5.49
CA LYS A 68 -9.88 4.87 6.22
C LYS A 68 -9.14 6.20 6.34
N CYS A 69 -8.53 6.44 7.50
CA CYS A 69 -7.69 7.61 7.70
C CYS A 69 -6.41 7.52 6.84
N PHE A 70 -5.76 8.68 6.67
CA PHE A 70 -4.50 8.80 5.93
C PHE A 70 -3.45 7.76 6.32
N TYR A 71 -3.26 7.51 7.62
CA TYR A 71 -2.24 6.57 8.11
C TYR A 71 -2.52 5.12 7.70
N CYS A 72 -3.77 4.67 7.82
CA CYS A 72 -4.17 3.33 7.38
C CYS A 72 -3.98 3.18 5.87
N ARG A 73 -4.48 4.14 5.08
CA ARG A 73 -4.29 4.14 3.62
C ARG A 73 -2.82 4.15 3.23
N ASN A 74 -2.01 4.95 3.91
CA ASN A 74 -0.58 5.01 3.65
C ASN A 74 0.12 3.70 4.02
N SER A 75 -0.25 3.07 5.14
CA SER A 75 0.27 1.76 5.51
C SER A 75 -0.09 0.69 4.48
N GLU A 76 -1.30 0.70 3.94
CA GLU A 76 -1.71 -0.22 2.87
C GLU A 76 -0.90 -0.01 1.60
N ARG A 77 -0.67 1.25 1.20
CA ARG A 77 0.19 1.57 0.06
C ARG A 77 1.61 1.06 0.25
N LEU A 78 2.20 1.26 1.43
CA LEU A 78 3.55 0.77 1.75
C LEU A 78 3.65 -0.76 1.73
N LYS A 79 2.56 -1.48 1.99
CA LYS A 79 2.53 -2.96 1.88
C LYS A 79 2.53 -3.46 0.43
N LEU A 80 2.10 -2.63 -0.52
CA LEU A 80 2.15 -2.94 -1.96
C LEU A 80 3.54 -2.68 -2.56
N GLU A 81 4.35 -1.85 -1.88
CA GLU A 81 5.72 -1.57 -2.29
C GLU A 81 6.65 -2.74 -1.96
N ASN A 82 7.77 -2.80 -2.69
CA ASN A 82 8.82 -3.74 -2.37
C ASN A 82 9.40 -3.41 -0.99
N PRO A 83 9.62 -4.43 -0.13
CA PRO A 83 10.18 -4.21 1.19
C PRO A 83 11.59 -3.61 1.09
N PHE A 84 11.96 -2.78 2.06
CA PHE A 84 13.32 -2.24 2.22
C PHE A 84 14.30 -3.28 2.78
N LYS A 85 14.28 -4.48 2.20
CA LYS A 85 15.18 -5.58 2.51
C LYS A 85 15.53 -6.26 1.20
N LEU A 86 16.82 -6.49 1.00
CA LEU A 86 17.32 -7.28 -0.11
C LEU A 86 17.66 -8.69 0.40
N TRP A 87 17.38 -9.68 -0.44
CA TRP A 87 17.75 -11.06 -0.21
C TRP A 87 18.73 -11.49 -1.30
N HIS A 88 19.77 -12.21 -0.90
CA HIS A 88 20.66 -12.89 -1.82
C HIS A 88 19.93 -14.06 -2.46
N ARG A 89 19.88 -14.12 -3.79
CA ARG A 89 19.23 -15.20 -4.55
C ARG A 89 20.04 -15.59 -5.78
N GLN A 90 19.82 -16.82 -6.22
CA GLN A 90 20.31 -17.33 -7.50
C GLN A 90 19.17 -17.33 -8.52
N CYS A 91 19.51 -17.04 -9.77
CA CYS A 91 18.59 -17.15 -10.91
C CYS A 91 17.89 -18.53 -10.93
N MET A 92 16.58 -18.51 -11.12
CA MET A 92 15.72 -19.70 -11.13
C MET A 92 15.49 -20.24 -12.55
N CYS A 93 16.28 -19.78 -13.53
CA CYS A 93 16.17 -20.26 -14.91
C CYS A 93 16.82 -21.64 -15.06
N GLU A 94 16.03 -22.60 -15.56
CA GLU A 94 16.44 -23.99 -15.86
C GLU A 94 16.33 -24.32 -17.36
N LYS A 95 16.03 -23.31 -18.19
CA LYS A 95 15.82 -23.47 -19.63
C LYS A 95 17.15 -23.64 -20.36
N THR A 96 17.23 -24.65 -21.23
CA THR A 96 18.44 -24.99 -22.00
C THR A 96 18.67 -24.09 -23.23
N ASN A 97 17.68 -23.31 -23.65
CA ASN A 97 17.80 -22.36 -24.77
C ASN A 97 18.49 -21.02 -24.36
N HIS A 98 18.96 -20.94 -23.12
CA HIS A 98 19.55 -19.74 -22.53
C HIS A 98 21.09 -19.83 -22.55
N ILE A 99 21.80 -18.86 -21.96
CA ILE A 99 23.28 -18.79 -21.94
C ILE A 99 23.87 -19.86 -20.97
N HIS A 100 23.07 -20.84 -20.55
CA HIS A 100 23.43 -21.87 -19.59
C HIS A 100 22.80 -23.21 -19.98
N ASP A 101 23.50 -24.31 -19.73
CA ASP A 101 23.06 -25.66 -20.12
C ASP A 101 22.11 -26.31 -19.11
N THR A 102 22.13 -25.87 -17.85
CA THR A 102 21.29 -26.42 -16.77
C THR A 102 20.62 -25.27 -16.02
N ARG A 103 20.94 -25.08 -14.74
CA ARG A 103 20.48 -23.95 -13.95
C ARG A 103 21.46 -22.78 -14.07
N CYS A 104 20.93 -21.59 -14.30
CA CYS A 104 21.73 -20.38 -14.32
C CYS A 104 22.44 -20.17 -12.97
N LYS A 105 23.77 -19.99 -13.00
CA LYS A 105 24.62 -19.79 -11.80
C LYS A 105 24.76 -18.33 -11.36
N VAL A 106 24.05 -17.41 -12.02
CA VAL A 106 24.11 -15.97 -11.68
C VAL A 106 23.38 -15.73 -10.37
N GLU A 107 24.07 -15.09 -9.44
CA GLU A 107 23.55 -14.65 -8.15
C GLU A 107 23.37 -13.13 -8.14
N PHE A 108 22.37 -12.65 -7.42
CA PHE A 108 22.04 -11.23 -7.31
C PHE A 108 21.21 -10.93 -6.06
N GLU A 109 21.16 -9.65 -5.70
CA GLU A 109 20.31 -9.14 -4.63
C GLU A 109 18.94 -8.73 -5.19
N THR A 110 17.87 -9.11 -4.50
CA THR A 110 16.50 -8.79 -4.94
C THR A 110 15.57 -8.53 -3.77
N SER A 111 14.51 -7.75 -3.99
CA SER A 111 13.43 -7.48 -3.03
C SER A 111 12.42 -8.63 -2.91
N TYR A 112 12.61 -9.72 -3.65
CA TYR A 112 11.74 -10.89 -3.62
C TYR A 112 12.25 -11.92 -2.61
N ALA A 113 11.58 -12.03 -1.46
CA ALA A 113 11.96 -12.99 -0.42
C ALA A 113 11.92 -14.45 -0.92
N PRO A 114 12.85 -15.33 -0.47
CA PRO A 114 12.91 -16.76 -0.83
C PRO A 114 11.58 -17.51 -0.71
N GLU A 115 10.79 -17.17 0.30
CA GLU A 115 9.47 -17.77 0.61
C GLU A 115 8.38 -17.41 -0.41
N ARG A 116 8.59 -16.40 -1.25
CA ARG A 116 7.57 -16.00 -2.23
C ARG A 116 7.55 -16.94 -3.44
N PRO A 117 6.37 -17.24 -4.02
CA PRO A 117 6.23 -18.22 -5.09
C PRO A 117 6.68 -17.70 -6.47
N GLU A 118 6.94 -16.40 -6.64
CA GLU A 118 7.31 -15.88 -7.96
C GLU A 118 8.70 -16.35 -8.41
N THR A 119 8.82 -16.68 -9.70
CA THR A 119 10.10 -17.07 -10.31
C THR A 119 10.93 -15.83 -10.63
N VAL A 120 12.19 -15.80 -10.19
CA VAL A 120 13.08 -14.66 -10.40
C VAL A 120 14.22 -15.04 -11.34
N TYR A 121 14.30 -14.37 -12.49
CA TYR A 121 15.35 -14.52 -13.48
C TYR A 121 16.38 -13.39 -13.38
N CYS A 122 17.62 -13.68 -13.78
CA CYS A 122 18.59 -12.64 -14.07
C CYS A 122 18.20 -11.89 -15.35
N GLU A 123 18.73 -10.68 -15.53
CA GLU A 123 18.45 -9.82 -16.67
C GLU A 123 18.59 -10.54 -18.02
N SER A 124 19.68 -11.29 -18.22
CA SER A 124 19.94 -11.99 -19.48
C SER A 124 18.95 -13.13 -19.77
N CYS A 125 18.48 -13.84 -18.75
CA CYS A 125 17.46 -14.88 -18.91
C CYS A 125 16.07 -14.30 -19.07
N TYR A 126 15.75 -13.21 -18.37
CA TYR A 126 14.48 -12.50 -18.53
C TYR A 126 14.34 -11.93 -19.94
N ASN A 127 15.38 -11.30 -20.47
CA ASN A 127 15.32 -10.69 -21.80
C ASN A 127 15.06 -11.71 -22.90
N LYS A 128 15.61 -12.93 -22.81
CA LYS A 128 15.35 -14.02 -23.76
C LYS A 128 13.91 -14.57 -23.75
N GLU A 129 13.18 -14.33 -22.66
CA GLU A 129 11.80 -14.81 -22.50
C GLU A 129 10.78 -13.78 -22.93
N VAL A 130 11.12 -12.50 -22.78
CA VAL A 130 10.23 -11.38 -23.10
C VAL A 130 10.44 -10.85 -24.52
N TYR A 131 11.66 -10.98 -25.06
CA TYR A 131 12.03 -10.55 -26.42
C TYR A 131 12.52 -11.74 -27.25
#